data_AF-A0A015MFH2-F1
#
_entry.id   AF-A0A015MFH2-F1
#
_cell.length_a   1.000
_cell.length_b   1.000
_cell.length_c   1.000
_cell.angle_alpha   90.00
_cell.angle_beta   90.00
_cell.angle_gamma   90.00
#
_symmetry.space_group_name_H-M   'P 1'
#
loop_
_entity.id
_entity.type
_entity.pdbx_description
1 polymer ?
#
loop_
_entity_poly.entity_id
_entity_poly.type
_entity_poly.pdbx_seq_one_letter_code
_entity_poly.pdbx_strand_id
1 'polypeptide(L)'
;MSEEESEDYNTAEGGACFGKVLMLINVKIIKKDLSFDLALVQWYDFCNSRQLYKYDCPWLKIINTYNFVPIESIIELVQVVQRAERQNEYFVNTFMF
;
A
#
# COMPACT_ATOMS: atom_id res chain seq x y z
N MET A 1 9.39 9.36 -7.24
CA MET A 1 8.04 9.76 -7.66
C MET A 1 8.12 11.22 -7.99
N SER A 2 7.85 11.58 -9.24
CA SER A 2 7.71 12.98 -9.67
C SER A 2 6.38 13.54 -9.17
N GLU A 3 6.27 14.86 -9.06
CA GLU A 3 5.02 15.54 -8.69
C GLU A 3 3.89 15.20 -9.67
N GLU A 4 4.21 15.08 -10.97
CA GLU A 4 3.26 14.67 -12.01
C GLU A 4 2.72 13.24 -11.83
N GLU A 5 3.53 12.29 -11.34
CA GLU A 5 3.05 10.94 -11.04
C GLU A 5 2.16 10.92 -9.80
N SER A 6 2.36 11.85 -8.86
CA SER A 6 1.58 11.91 -7.61
C SER A 6 0.14 12.36 -7.82
N GLU A 7 -0.12 13.17 -8.85
CA GLU A 7 -1.46 13.67 -9.15
C GLU A 7 -2.41 12.56 -9.62
N ASP A 8 -1.90 11.55 -10.32
CA ASP A 8 -2.69 10.39 -10.78
C ASP A 8 -3.14 9.48 -9.61
N TYR A 9 -2.41 9.47 -8.49
CA TYR A 9 -2.76 8.70 -7.28
C TYR A 9 -3.75 9.40 -6.35
N ASN A 10 -4.10 10.67 -6.59
CA ASN A 10 -5.09 11.42 -5.79
C ASN A 10 -6.54 10.93 -5.99
N THR A 11 -6.73 9.79 -6.65
CA THR A 11 -8.00 9.18 -7.02
C THR A 11 -8.48 8.10 -6.04
N ALA A 12 -7.62 7.64 -5.12
CA ALA A 12 -8.03 6.94 -3.91
C ALA A 12 -8.24 7.99 -2.81
N GLU A 13 -9.40 7.97 -2.14
CA GLU A 13 -9.81 8.98 -1.15
C GLU A 13 -8.63 9.43 -0.27
N GLY A 14 -8.18 10.68 -0.46
CA GLY A 14 -7.16 11.31 0.38
C GLY A 14 -5.68 11.06 0.04
N GLY A 15 -5.35 10.48 -1.13
CA GLY A 15 -3.95 10.31 -1.57
C GLY A 15 -3.21 9.16 -0.86
N ALA A 16 -3.95 8.18 -0.35
CA ALA A 16 -3.39 7.01 0.31
C ALA A 16 -2.93 5.93 -0.68
N CYS A 17 -1.85 5.22 -0.32
CA CYS A 17 -1.30 4.10 -1.10
C CYS A 17 -1.62 2.75 -0.45
N PHE A 18 -1.82 1.73 -1.26
CA PHE A 18 -1.96 0.35 -0.78
C PHE A 18 -0.59 -0.30 -0.58
N GLY A 19 -0.39 -0.93 0.57
CA GLY A 19 0.86 -1.61 0.92
C GLY A 19 0.63 -2.92 1.64
N LYS A 20 1.48 -3.91 1.36
CA LYS A 20 1.57 -5.15 2.10
C LYS A 20 2.64 -5.02 3.18
N VAL A 21 2.23 -5.09 4.45
CA VAL A 21 3.18 -5.17 5.57
C VAL A 21 3.85 -6.54 5.54
N LEU A 22 5.19 -6.54 5.49
CA LEU A 22 6.01 -7.75 5.48
C LEU A 22 6.64 -8.03 6.85
N MET A 23 6.97 -6.98 7.60
CA MET A 23 7.63 -7.10 8.89
C MET A 23 7.33 -5.89 9.77
N LEU A 24 7.19 -6.12 11.07
CA LEU A 24 7.14 -5.08 12.09
C LEU A 24 8.48 -5.04 12.83
N ILE A 25 9.02 -3.84 13.04
CA ILE A 25 10.33 -3.64 13.63
C ILE A 25 10.23 -2.53 14.67
N ASN A 26 10.75 -2.78 15.87
CA ASN A 26 11.00 -1.75 16.88
C ASN A 26 12.49 -1.41 16.91
N VAL A 27 12.84 -0.15 16.65
CA VAL A 27 14.22 0.34 16.67
C VAL A 27 14.43 1.19 17.90
N LYS A 28 15.38 0.80 18.77
CA LYS A 28 15.72 1.56 19.99
C LYS A 28 17.09 2.22 19.87
N ILE A 29 17.12 3.53 20.04
CA ILE A 29 18.36 4.32 20.14
C ILE A 29 18.67 4.55 21.62
N ILE A 30 19.42 3.62 22.22
CA ILE A 30 19.73 3.58 23.65
C ILE A 30 20.28 4.92 24.18
N LYS A 31 21.22 5.53 23.46
CA LYS A 31 21.87 6.78 23.90
C LYS A 31 20.92 7.97 24.00
N LYS A 32 19.79 7.94 23.28
CA LYS A 32 18.81 9.03 23.24
C LYS A 32 17.48 8.67 23.90
N ASP A 33 17.37 7.45 24.42
CA ASP A 33 16.11 6.90 24.94
C ASP A 33 14.92 7.06 23.97
N LEU A 34 15.19 6.85 22.67
CA LEU A 34 14.19 6.94 21.61
C LEU A 34 13.85 5.55 21.08
N SER A 35 12.57 5.30 20.82
CA SER A 35 12.09 4.11 20.14
C SER A 35 11.21 4.46 18.95
N PHE A 36 11.35 3.72 17.85
CA PHE A 36 10.54 3.87 16.65
C PHE A 36 9.88 2.53 16.31
N ASP A 37 8.57 2.54 16.15
CA ASP A 37 7.80 1.42 15.66
C ASP A 37 7.58 1.57 14.15
N LEU A 38 8.22 0.70 13.37
CA LEU A 38 8.26 0.75 11.92
C LEU A 38 7.66 -0.51 11.32
N ALA A 39 7.09 -0.38 10.13
CA ALA A 39 6.67 -1.47 9.27
C ALA A 39 7.49 -1.47 7.98
N LEU A 40 8.04 -2.63 7.59
CA LEU A 40 8.53 -2.84 6.23
C LEU A 40 7.32 -3.11 5.33
N VAL A 41 7.10 -2.22 4.37
CA VAL A 41 5.96 -2.28 3.45
C VAL A 41 6.46 -2.53 2.04
N GLN A 42 5.82 -3.48 1.35
CA GLN A 42 5.89 -3.65 -0.09
C GLN A 42 4.68 -3.00 -0.74
N TRP A 43 4.89 -2.14 -1.73
CA TRP A 43 3.81 -1.34 -2.29
C TRP A 43 3.04 -2.03 -3.42
N TYR A 44 1.79 -1.62 -3.57
CA TYR A 44 0.99 -1.86 -4.75
C TYR A 44 0.94 -0.60 -5.62
N ASP A 45 0.81 -0.82 -6.91
CA ASP A 45 0.52 0.21 -7.91
C ASP A 45 -0.74 -0.23 -8.69
N PHE A 46 -1.43 0.69 -9.32
CA PHE A 46 -2.52 0.36 -10.21
C PHE A 46 -2.01 -0.41 -11.43
N CYS A 47 -2.79 -1.41 -11.86
CA CYS A 47 -2.47 -2.14 -13.08
C CYS A 47 -2.51 -1.25 -14.32
N ASN A 48 -3.36 -0.21 -14.32
CA ASN A 48 -3.56 0.71 -15.43
C ASN A 48 -3.92 2.11 -14.89
N SER A 49 -3.12 3.13 -15.24
CA SER A 49 -3.37 4.52 -14.82
C SER A 49 -4.65 5.11 -15.40
N ARG A 50 -5.15 4.59 -16.53
CA ARG A 50 -6.43 5.03 -17.13
C ARG A 50 -7.64 4.26 -16.62
N GLN A 51 -7.43 3.09 -16.03
CA GLN A 51 -8.50 2.24 -15.51
C GLN A 51 -8.10 1.68 -14.14
N LEU A 52 -8.39 2.48 -13.12
CA LEU A 52 -8.04 2.21 -11.73
C LEU A 52 -8.95 1.13 -11.10
N TYR A 53 -10.19 1.04 -11.57
CA TYR A 53 -11.21 0.15 -11.03
C TYR A 53 -11.64 -0.91 -12.05
N LYS A 54 -11.92 -2.10 -11.55
CA LYS A 54 -12.51 -3.21 -12.30
C LYS A 54 -13.43 -4.00 -11.39
N TYR A 55 -14.67 -4.24 -11.85
CA TYR A 55 -15.74 -4.80 -11.00
C TYR A 55 -15.97 -3.98 -9.72
N ASP A 56 -15.87 -2.65 -9.84
CA ASP A 56 -15.98 -1.70 -8.73
C ASP A 56 -14.94 -1.90 -7.60
N CYS A 57 -13.90 -2.69 -7.85
CA CYS A 57 -12.77 -2.88 -6.94
C CYS A 57 -11.51 -2.19 -7.50
N PRO A 58 -10.68 -1.55 -6.66
CA PRO A 58 -9.35 -1.11 -7.06
C PRO A 58 -8.53 -2.26 -7.65
N TRP A 59 -7.94 -2.06 -8.83
CA TRP A 59 -7.21 -3.07 -9.59
C TRP A 59 -5.70 -2.82 -9.55
N LEU A 60 -5.00 -3.68 -8.81
CA LEU A 60 -3.64 -3.46 -8.37
C LEU A 60 -2.67 -4.54 -8.83
N LYS A 61 -1.39 -4.19 -8.90
CA LYS A 61 -0.23 -5.08 -9.05
C LYS A 61 0.75 -4.81 -7.91
N ILE A 62 1.46 -5.83 -7.45
CA ILE A 62 2.57 -5.62 -6.51
C ILE A 62 3.79 -5.12 -7.29
N ILE A 63 4.54 -4.19 -6.70
CA ILE A 63 5.79 -3.69 -7.26
C ILE A 63 6.96 -4.00 -6.33
N ASN A 64 8.18 -3.99 -6.87
CA ASN A 64 9.41 -4.29 -6.12
C ASN A 64 9.95 -3.04 -5.40
N THR A 65 9.06 -2.21 -4.85
CA THR A 65 9.41 -1.05 -4.06
C THR A 65 9.11 -1.35 -2.60
N TYR A 66 10.11 -1.15 -1.74
CA TYR A 66 10.04 -1.46 -0.32
C TYR A 66 10.47 -0.25 0.50
N ASN A 67 9.70 0.10 1.52
CA ASN A 67 10.04 1.20 2.42
C ASN A 67 9.72 0.85 3.87
N PHE A 68 10.46 1.45 4.79
CA PHE A 68 10.06 1.51 6.19
C PHE A 68 9.15 2.72 6.41
N VAL A 69 7.99 2.48 6.99
CA VAL A 69 7.05 3.54 7.38
C VAL A 69 6.75 3.44 8.87
N PRO A 70 6.48 4.55 9.56
CA PRO A 70 5.95 4.50 10.92
C PRO A 70 4.64 3.72 10.96
N ILE A 71 4.45 2.86 11.97
CA ILE A 71 3.20 2.08 12.10
C ILE A 71 1.99 3.02 12.22
N GLU A 72 2.16 4.17 12.87
CA GLU A 72 1.14 5.23 13.00
C GLU A 72 0.69 5.85 11.68
N SER A 73 1.44 5.67 10.58
CA SER A 73 1.04 6.11 9.24
C SER A 73 0.10 5.13 8.53
N ILE A 74 -0.14 3.94 9.09
CA ILE A 74 -1.10 2.96 8.56
C ILE A 74 -2.51 3.41 8.97
N ILE A 75 -3.28 3.84 7.98
CA ILE A 75 -4.62 4.41 8.20
C ILE A 75 -5.72 3.35 8.36
N GLU A 76 -5.64 2.24 7.62
CA GLU A 76 -6.64 1.18 7.64
C GLU A 76 -6.07 -0.17 7.22
N LEU A 77 -6.75 -1.26 7.63
CA LEU A 77 -6.46 -2.61 7.18
C LEU A 77 -7.52 -3.02 6.16
N VAL A 78 -7.08 -3.33 4.95
CA VAL A 78 -7.95 -3.76 3.85
C VAL A 78 -7.64 -5.21 3.45
N GLN A 79 -8.63 -5.89 2.86
CA GLN A 79 -8.39 -7.20 2.26
C GLN A 79 -7.98 -7.05 0.80
N VAL A 80 -6.85 -7.65 0.46
CA VAL A 80 -6.35 -7.74 -0.92
C VAL A 80 -6.48 -9.18 -1.39
N VAL A 81 -7.18 -9.39 -2.50
CA VAL A 81 -7.45 -10.72 -3.08
C VAL A 81 -6.69 -10.84 -4.40
N GLN A 82 -5.90 -11.90 -4.54
CA GLN A 82 -5.26 -12.19 -5.83
C GLN A 82 -6.29 -12.68 -6.84
N ARG A 83 -6.24 -12.15 -8.06
CA ARG A 83 -7.09 -12.61 -9.15
C ARG A 83 -6.71 -14.04 -9.55
N ALA A 84 -7.71 -14.91 -9.65
CA ALA A 84 -7.51 -16.27 -10.15
C ALA A 84 -6.91 -16.27 -11.56
N GLU A 85 -6.00 -17.21 -11.82
CA GLU A 85 -5.37 -17.44 -13.13
C GLU A 85 -4.51 -16.28 -13.68
N ARG A 86 -4.35 -15.18 -12.92
CA ARG A 86 -3.49 -14.05 -13.30
C ARG A 86 -2.38 -13.86 -12.27
N GLN A 87 -1.15 -13.80 -12.76
CA GLN A 87 -0.01 -13.47 -11.91
C GLN A 87 0.04 -11.96 -11.68
N ASN A 88 0.35 -11.56 -10.45
CA ASN A 88 0.54 -10.17 -10.06
C ASN A 88 -0.64 -9.22 -10.35
N GLU A 89 -1.88 -9.74 -10.31
CA GLU A 89 -3.10 -8.93 -10.37
C GLU A 89 -3.91 -9.16 -9.10
N TYR A 90 -4.35 -8.08 -8.47
CA TYR A 90 -5.04 -8.07 -7.18
C TYR A 90 -6.22 -7.10 -7.20
N PHE A 91 -7.19 -7.39 -6.34
CA PHE A 91 -8.31 -6.50 -6.06
C PHE A 91 -8.37 -6.17 -4.57
N VAL A 92 -8.68 -4.91 -4.26
CA VAL A 92 -9.00 -4.53 -2.88
C VAL A 92 -10.50 -4.74 -2.67
N ASN A 93 -10.85 -5.55 -1.68
CA ASN A 93 -12.25 -5.77 -1.32
C ASN A 93 -12.73 -4.63 -0.42
N THR A 94 -13.54 -3.74 -0.99
CA THR A 94 -14.18 -2.61 -0.27
C THR A 94 -15.54 -2.98 0.31
N PHE A 95 -16.05 -4.20 0.05
CA PHE A 95 -17.43 -4.62 0.38
C PHE A 95 -17.52 -5.66 1.52
N MET A 96 -16.51 -5.80 2.39
CA MET A 96 -16.66 -6.63 3.59
C MET A 96 -17.56 -5.95 4.63
N PHE A 97 -18.88 -6.02 4.43
CA PHE A 97 -19.89 -5.77 5.45
C PHE A 97 -20.96 -6.86 5.41
#